data_AF-A0A1X0HTW6-F1
#
_entry.id   AF-A0A1X0HTW6-F1
#
_cell.length_a   1.000
_cell.length_b   1.000
_cell.length_c   1.000
_cell.angle_alpha   90.00
_cell.angle_beta   90.00
_cell.angle_gamma   90.00
#
_symmetry.space_group_name_H-M   'P 1'
#
loop_
_entity.id
_entity.type
_entity.pdbx_description
1 polymer ?
#
loop_
_entity_poly.entity_id
_entity_poly.type
_entity_poly.pdbx_seq_one_letter_code
_entity_poly.pdbx_strand_id
1 'polypeptide(L)'
;RDHVIICGAGELGLTVSEILRHAGVAHLLLEADAQKVEAARAAGAPVFHADASRPDTLLAAGLTHAHLVVLTFAHAQQALRIAQA
;
A
#
# COMPACT_ATOMS: atom_id res chain seq x y z
N ARG A 1 13.39 0.32 -2.63
CA ARG A 1 14.12 -0.96 -2.80
C ARG A 1 14.14 -1.63 -1.44
N ASP A 2 14.01 -2.95 -1.40
CA ASP A 2 13.96 -3.75 -0.18
C ASP A 2 12.84 -3.30 0.78
N HIS A 3 11.67 -3.00 0.20
CA HIS A 3 10.52 -2.46 0.92
C HIS A 3 9.26 -3.29 0.71
N VAL A 4 8.24 -3.00 1.52
CA VAL A 4 6.89 -3.55 1.38
C VAL A 4 5.97 -2.51 0.73
N ILE A 5 5.18 -2.94 -0.26
CA ILE A 5 4.11 -2.13 -0.83
C ILE A 5 2.79 -2.59 -0.20
N ILE A 6 2.06 -1.67 0.42
CA ILE A 6 0.74 -1.93 0.98
C ILE A 6 -0.30 -1.28 0.08
N CYS A 7 -1.25 -2.06 -0.40
CA CYS A 7 -2.32 -1.58 -1.28
C CYS A 7 -3.60 -1.36 -0.47
N GLY A 8 -3.88 -0.09 -0.18
CA GLY A 8 -4.97 0.41 0.66
C GLY A 8 -4.47 1.03 1.95
N ALA A 9 -5.02 2.20 2.29
CA ALA A 9 -4.79 2.91 3.57
C ALA A 9 -6.06 2.92 4.44
N GLY A 10 -6.82 1.82 4.40
CA GLY A 10 -7.85 1.54 5.39
C GLY A 10 -7.26 1.06 6.71
N GLU A 11 -8.13 0.69 7.66
CA GLU A 11 -7.73 0.25 9.01
C GLU A 11 -6.68 -0.87 9.01
N LEU A 12 -6.87 -1.92 8.19
CA LEU A 12 -5.92 -3.02 8.09
C LEU A 12 -4.59 -2.57 7.49
N GLY A 13 -4.61 -1.76 6.43
CA GLY A 13 -3.40 -1.24 5.78
C GLY A 13 -2.57 -0.35 6.71
N LEU A 14 -3.25 0.50 7.48
CA LEU A 14 -2.62 1.33 8.51
C LEU A 14 -2.06 0.51 9.67
N THR A 15 -2.75 -0.55 10.08
CA THR A 15 -2.26 -1.48 11.11
C THR A 15 -0.98 -2.18 10.66
N VAL A 16 -0.95 -2.68 9.41
CA VAL A 16 0.26 -3.30 8.84
C VAL A 16 1.39 -2.28 8.73
N SER A 17 1.10 -1.06 8.26
CA SER A 17 2.07 0.04 8.20
C SER A 17 2.68 0.32 9.57
N GLU A 18 1.87 0.40 10.61
CA GLU A 18 2.34 0.68 11.97
C GLU A 18 3.21 -0.45 12.52
N ILE A 19 2.87 -1.71 12.26
CA ILE A 19 3.70 -2.87 12.63
C ILE A 19 5.06 -2.80 11.92
N LEU A 20 5.07 -2.55 10.61
CA LEU A 20 6.32 -2.46 9.83
C LEU A 20 7.17 -1.26 10.28
N ARG A 21 6.55 -0.13 10.62
CA ARG A 21 7.24 1.05 11.17
C ARG A 21 7.95 0.72 12.48
N HIS A 22 7.27 0.04 13.40
CA HIS A 22 7.88 -0.42 14.66
C HIS A 22 9.00 -1.44 14.45
N ALA A 23 8.87 -2.30 13.43
CA ALA A 23 9.90 -3.27 13.08
C ALA A 23 11.10 -2.67 12.31
N GLY A 24 11.07 -1.38 11.98
CA GLY A 24 12.11 -0.73 11.17
C GLY A 24 12.13 -1.18 9.70
N VAL A 25 11.03 -1.75 9.21
CA VAL A 25 10.91 -2.24 7.83
C VAL A 25 10.38 -1.12 6.93
N ALA A 26 11.17 -0.78 5.91
CA ALA A 26 10.77 0.20 4.91
C ALA A 26 9.51 -0.25 4.17
N HIS A 27 8.52 0.64 4.06
CA HIS A 27 7.27 0.36 3.37
C HIS A 27 6.63 1.65 2.84
N LEU A 28 5.65 1.49 1.95
CA LEU A 28 4.78 2.57 1.48
C LEU A 28 3.35 2.07 1.29
N LEU A 29 2.38 2.95 1.48
CA LEU A 29 0.98 2.69 1.17
C LEU A 29 0.58 3.35 -0.16
N LEU A 30 -0.26 2.66 -0.93
CA LEU A 30 -0.95 3.20 -2.10
C LEU A 30 -2.44 3.26 -1.79
N GLU A 31 -3.05 4.43 -1.91
CA GLU A 31 -4.48 4.62 -1.68
C GLU A 31 -5.08 5.53 -2.75
N ALA A 32 -6.22 5.13 -3.31
CA ALA A 32 -6.89 5.87 -4.38
C ALA A 32 -7.88 6.92 -3.84
N ASP A 33 -8.38 6.72 -2.63
CA ASP A 33 -9.27 7.66 -1.94
C ASP A 33 -8.46 8.80 -1.30
N ALA A 34 -8.66 10.03 -1.80
CA ALA A 34 -7.94 11.20 -1.33
C ALA A 34 -8.19 11.51 0.16
N GLN A 35 -9.38 11.24 0.69
CA GLN A 35 -9.68 11.49 2.10
C GLN A 35 -8.89 10.53 2.99
N LYS A 36 -8.80 9.25 2.59
CA LYS A 36 -7.99 8.26 3.31
C LYS A 36 -6.50 8.56 3.23
N VAL A 37 -6.01 9.08 2.10
CA VAL A 37 -4.62 9.55 1.98
C VAL A 37 -4.32 10.65 3.00
N GLU A 38 -5.19 11.66 3.09
CA GLU A 38 -4.98 12.75 4.05
C GLU A 38 -5.03 12.27 5.51
N ALA A 39 -5.96 11.38 5.84
CA ALA A 39 -6.01 10.76 7.16
C ALA A 39 -4.74 9.94 7.49
N ALA A 40 -4.25 9.16 6.53
CA ALA A 40 -3.04 8.36 6.67
C ALA A 40 -1.79 9.24 6.81
N ARG A 41 -1.69 10.34 6.04
CA ARG A 41 -0.62 11.34 6.19
C ARG A 41 -0.64 12.00 7.56
N ALA A 42 -1.83 12.39 8.05
CA ALA A 42 -1.99 12.95 9.39
C ALA A 42 -1.56 11.98 10.49
N ALA A 43 -1.70 10.66 10.25
CA ALA A 43 -1.19 9.61 11.13
C ALA A 43 0.32 9.32 10.94
N GLY A 44 1.02 10.05 10.07
CA GLY A 44 2.45 9.86 9.81
C GLY A 44 2.78 8.66 8.90
N ALA A 45 1.80 8.05 8.27
CA ALA A 45 2.02 6.91 7.39
C ALA A 45 2.65 7.34 6.04
N PRO A 46 3.60 6.56 5.49
CA PRO A 46 4.22 6.86 4.20
C PRO A 46 3.28 6.47 3.04
N VAL A 47 2.30 7.33 2.74
CA VAL A 47 1.24 7.06 1.75
C VAL A 47 1.32 7.93 0.49
N PHE A 48 1.06 7.31 -0.66
CA PHE A 48 0.85 8.00 -1.94
C PHE A 48 -0.60 7.89 -2.40
N HIS A 49 -1.09 8.99 -2.99
CA HIS A 49 -2.38 9.00 -3.68
C HIS A 49 -2.23 8.34 -5.05
N ALA A 50 -2.57 7.05 -5.14
CA ALA A 50 -2.44 6.27 -6.36
C ALA A 50 -3.31 5.01 -6.34
N ASP A 51 -3.75 4.59 -7.53
CA ASP A 51 -4.56 3.37 -7.70
C ASP A 51 -3.66 2.16 -7.95
N ALA A 52 -3.60 1.25 -6.97
CA ALA A 52 -2.83 0.01 -7.02
C ALA A 52 -3.34 -1.01 -8.04
N SER A 53 -4.55 -0.83 -8.61
CA SER A 53 -5.05 -1.69 -9.70
C SER A 53 -4.41 -1.42 -11.05
N ARG A 54 -3.62 -0.34 -11.15
CA ARG A 54 -2.87 0.00 -12.36
C ARG A 54 -1.45 -0.58 -12.27
N PRO A 55 -1.02 -1.43 -13.22
CA PRO A 55 0.35 -1.99 -13.23
C PRO A 55 1.43 -0.92 -13.13
N ASP A 56 1.28 0.19 -13.87
CA ASP A 56 2.22 1.31 -13.87
C ASP A 56 2.39 1.94 -12.49
N THR A 57 1.33 1.98 -11.67
CA THR A 57 1.40 2.48 -10.29
C THR A 57 2.32 1.60 -9.45
N LEU A 58 2.16 0.28 -9.55
CA LEU A 58 2.99 -0.66 -8.79
C LEU A 58 4.45 -0.61 -9.25
N LEU A 59 4.68 -0.52 -10.56
CA LEU A 59 6.02 -0.34 -11.13
C LEU A 59 6.68 0.95 -10.63
N ALA A 60 5.95 2.07 -10.62
CA ALA A 60 6.43 3.35 -10.09
C ALA A 60 6.67 3.29 -8.56
N ALA A 61 5.88 2.49 -7.83
CA ALA A 61 6.09 2.19 -6.42
C ALA A 61 7.28 1.24 -6.16
N GLY A 62 7.98 0.81 -7.22
CA GLY A 62 9.17 -0.02 -7.14
C GLY A 62 8.89 -1.50 -6.97
N LEU A 63 7.75 -2.01 -7.49
CA LEU A 63 7.35 -3.42 -7.45
C LEU A 63 8.49 -4.39 -7.80
N THR A 64 9.28 -4.06 -8.82
CA THR A 64 10.42 -4.88 -9.30
C THR A 64 11.50 -5.13 -8.24
N HIS A 65 11.53 -4.34 -7.17
CA HIS A 65 12.50 -4.45 -6.07
C HIS A 65 11.82 -4.55 -4.71
N ALA A 66 10.49 -4.73 -4.68
CA ALA A 66 9.76 -4.93 -3.44
C ALA A 66 9.94 -6.39 -2.98
N HIS A 67 10.12 -6.60 -1.68
CA HIS A 67 10.10 -7.94 -1.10
C HIS A 67 8.67 -8.41 -0.83
N LEU A 68 7.86 -7.46 -0.35
CA LEU A 68 6.48 -7.52 0.11
C LEU A 68 5.48 -6.83 -0.83
N VAL A 69 4.40 -7.48 -1.27
CA VAL A 69 3.14 -6.77 -1.60
C VAL A 69 2.02 -7.27 -0.70
N VAL A 70 1.36 -6.35 0.01
CA VAL A 70 0.23 -6.64 0.90
C VAL A 70 -1.04 -6.03 0.32
N LEU A 71 -2.04 -6.86 0.06
CA LEU A 71 -3.33 -6.44 -0.49
C LEU A 71 -4.37 -6.40 0.63
N THR A 72 -4.80 -5.20 1.05
CA THR A 72 -5.72 -5.03 2.20
C THR A 72 -7.13 -4.67 1.76
N PHE A 73 -7.69 -5.41 0.79
CA PHE A 73 -9.02 -5.17 0.24
C PHE A 73 -10.05 -6.10 0.87
N ALA A 74 -11.22 -5.56 1.24
CA ALA A 74 -12.32 -6.34 1.81
C ALA A 74 -12.91 -7.36 0.82
N HIS A 75 -12.84 -7.07 -0.48
CA HIS A 75 -13.38 -7.94 -1.53
C HIS A 75 -12.26 -8.64 -2.30
N ALA A 76 -12.30 -9.98 -2.28
CA ALA A 76 -11.30 -10.83 -2.95
C ALA A 76 -11.12 -10.53 -4.44
N GLN A 77 -12.19 -10.16 -5.16
CA GLN A 77 -12.11 -9.80 -6.58
C GLN A 77 -11.21 -8.58 -6.84
N GLN A 78 -11.17 -7.62 -5.91
CA GLN A 78 -10.32 -6.44 -6.06
C GLN A 78 -8.85 -6.81 -5.82
N ALA A 79 -8.58 -7.63 -4.80
CA ALA A 79 -7.25 -8.16 -4.55
C ALA A 79 -6.74 -9.03 -5.72
N LEU A 80 -7.57 -9.92 -6.26
CA LEU A 80 -7.20 -10.80 -7.38
C LEU A 80 -6.85 -10.02 -8.65
N ARG A 81 -7.61 -8.96 -8.96
CA ARG A 81 -7.29 -8.08 -10.10
C ARG A 81 -5.90 -7.46 -9.98
N ILE A 82 -5.50 -7.07 -8.78
CA ILE A 82 -4.18 -6.48 -8.52
C ILE A 82 -3.09 -7.57 -8.54
N ALA A 83 -3.37 -8.75 -8.00
CA ALA A 83 -2.42 -9.86 -7.96
C ALA A 83 -2.14 -10.49 -9.33
N GLN A 84 -3.04 -10.32 -10.30
CA GLN A 84 -2.96 -10.87 -11.66
C GLN A 84 -2.53 -9.83 -12.72
N ALA A 85 -2.34 -8.58 -12.30
CA ALA A 85 -1.89 -7.47 -13.14
C ALA A 85 -0.38 -7.54 -13.39
#